data_AF-A0A0H3WZJ6-F1
#
_entry.id   AF-A0A0H3WZJ6-F1
#
_cell.length_a   1.000
_cell.length_b   1.000
_cell.length_c   1.000
_cell.angle_alpha   90.00
_cell.angle_beta   90.00
_cell.angle_gamma   90.00
#
_symmetry.space_group_name_H-M   'P 1'
#
loop_
_entity.id
_entity.type
_entity.pdbx_description
1 polymer ?
#
loop_
_entity_poly.entity_id
_entity_poly.type
_entity_poly.pdbx_seq_one_letter_code
_entity_poly.pdbx_strand_id
1 'polypeptide(L)'
;MKQKPPRSSSPRLMLPIVKREPEKTKLQMNLSQAVHDELRAYQRAYQEMNETEISLDFIIEHVLVQHMKRDKAFQTWKVTNAGKAGE
;
A
#
# COMPACT_ATOMS: atom_id res chain seq x y z
N MET A 1 29.35 49.30 29.01
CA MET A 1 28.40 48.45 28.26
C MET A 1 29.16 47.20 27.80
N LYS A 2 28.81 46.00 28.27
CA LYS A 2 29.52 44.74 27.92
C LYS A 2 28.61 43.88 27.04
N GLN A 3 28.98 43.68 25.78
CA GLN A 3 28.27 42.80 24.84
C GLN A 3 28.67 41.33 25.07
N LYS A 4 27.69 40.44 25.09
CA LYS A 4 27.84 38.97 25.22
C LYS A 4 27.89 38.37 23.80
N PRO A 5 28.78 37.40 23.50
CA PRO A 5 28.86 36.84 22.15
C PRO A 5 27.67 35.91 21.83
N PRO A 6 27.27 35.79 20.55
CA PRO A 6 26.13 34.97 20.14
C PRO A 6 26.44 33.48 20.31
N ARG A 7 25.53 32.76 20.99
CA ARG A 7 25.59 31.31 21.15
C ARG A 7 25.44 30.62 19.79
N SER A 8 26.48 29.88 19.40
CA SER A 8 26.48 28.91 18.31
C SER A 8 25.33 27.91 18.48
N SER A 9 24.31 28.02 17.63
CA SER A 9 23.27 27.00 17.49
C SER A 9 23.75 25.98 16.46
N SER A 10 24.47 24.95 16.89
CA SER A 10 24.70 23.77 16.06
C SER A 10 23.35 23.18 15.63
N PRO A 11 23.05 23.05 14.32
CA PRO A 11 21.84 22.36 13.90
C PRO A 11 21.97 20.90 14.33
N ARG A 12 21.03 20.48 15.19
CA ARG A 12 20.83 19.10 15.64
C ARG A 12 20.97 18.14 14.46
N LEU A 13 21.70 17.04 14.68
CA LEU A 13 21.64 15.84 13.87
C LEU A 13 20.16 15.45 13.72
N MET A 14 19.56 15.79 12.58
CA MET A 14 18.23 15.29 12.25
C MET A 14 18.43 13.85 11.81
N LEU A 15 18.00 12.92 12.66
CA LEU A 15 17.91 11.52 12.28
C LEU A 15 17.11 11.43 10.96
N PRO A 16 17.57 10.64 9.98
CA PRO A 16 16.84 10.43 8.74
C PRO A 16 15.39 10.11 9.08
N ILE A 17 14.45 10.84 8.46
CA ILE A 17 13.03 10.56 8.58
C ILE A 17 12.83 9.14 8.08
N VAL A 18 12.70 8.20 9.01
CA VAL A 18 12.37 6.81 8.71
C VAL A 18 10.98 6.88 8.11
N LYS A 19 10.91 6.76 6.77
CA LYS A 19 9.66 6.50 6.07
C LYS A 19 9.18 5.15 6.57
N ARG A 20 8.39 5.15 7.64
CA ARG A 20 7.70 3.95 8.12
C ARG A 20 6.97 3.40 6.92
N GLU A 21 7.34 2.19 6.49
CA GLU A 21 6.56 1.48 5.50
C GLU A 21 5.11 1.49 5.99
N PRO A 22 4.15 1.84 5.11
CA PRO A 22 2.76 1.92 5.52
C PRO A 22 2.38 0.58 6.17
N GLU A 23 1.88 0.67 7.40
CA GLU A 23 1.55 -0.51 8.19
C GLU A 23 0.57 -1.37 7.39
N LYS A 24 1.00 -2.56 6.98
CA LYS A 24 0.15 -3.49 6.23
C LYS A 24 -1.05 -3.82 7.13
N THR A 25 -2.18 -3.18 6.84
CA THR A 25 -3.40 -3.38 7.62
C THR A 25 -3.87 -4.81 7.35
N LYS A 26 -3.88 -5.65 8.39
CA LYS A 26 -4.36 -7.03 8.28
C LYS A 26 -5.88 -7.01 8.16
N LEU A 27 -6.38 -7.17 6.94
CA LEU A 27 -7.82 -7.29 6.66
C LEU A 27 -8.20 -8.77 6.68
N GLN A 28 -9.04 -9.17 7.63
CA GLN A 28 -9.69 -10.47 7.57
C GLN A 28 -10.89 -10.37 6.63
N MET A 29 -10.90 -11.20 5.58
CA MET A 29 -11.98 -11.24 4.59
C MET A 29 -12.61 -12.63 4.55
N ASN A 30 -13.94 -12.67 4.52
CA ASN A 30 -14.68 -13.90 4.29
C ASN A 30 -14.98 -14.00 2.79
N LEU A 31 -14.46 -15.03 2.14
CA LEU A 31 -14.68 -15.32 0.73
C LEU A 31 -15.74 -16.41 0.59
N SER A 32 -16.57 -16.33 -0.44
CA SER A 32 -17.45 -17.43 -0.84
C SER A 32 -16.61 -18.63 -1.28
N GLN A 33 -17.08 -19.85 -1.00
CA GLN A 33 -16.40 -21.08 -1.38
C GLN A 33 -16.09 -21.14 -2.87
N ALA A 34 -17.02 -20.71 -3.73
CA ALA A 34 -16.83 -20.69 -5.18
C ALA A 34 -15.63 -19.81 -5.60
N VAL A 35 -15.50 -18.62 -5.00
CA VAL A 35 -14.40 -17.70 -5.29
C VAL A 35 -13.08 -18.26 -4.77
N HIS A 36 -13.10 -18.90 -3.59
CA HIS A 36 -11.93 -19.56 -3.04
C HIS A 36 -11.41 -20.68 -3.94
N ASP A 37 -12.30 -21.51 -4.49
CA ASP A 37 -11.94 -22.61 -5.38
C ASP A 37 -11.38 -22.09 -6.72
N GLU A 38 -11.94 -21.01 -7.27
CA GLU A 38 -11.39 -20.33 -8.45
C GLU A 38 -10.00 -19.74 -8.20
N LEU A 39 -9.78 -19.10 -7.05
CA LEU A 39 -8.46 -18.55 -6.68
C LEU A 39 -7.41 -19.67 -6.52
N ARG A 40 -7.79 -20.81 -5.94
CA ARG A 40 -6.93 -22.01 -5.86
C ARG A 40 -6.60 -22.58 -7.23
N ALA A 41 -7.58 -22.62 -8.14
CA ALA A 41 -7.35 -23.07 -9.52
C ALA A 41 -6.39 -22.12 -10.25
N TYR A 42 -6.56 -20.81 -10.07
CA TYR A 42 -5.66 -19.80 -10.63
C TYR A 42 -4.23 -19.93 -10.07
N GLN A 43 -4.08 -20.18 -8.77
CA GLN A 43 -2.78 -20.43 -8.15
C GLN A 43 -2.07 -21.64 -8.77
N ARG A 44 -2.79 -22.75 -8.98
CA ARG A 44 -2.24 -23.95 -9.62
C ARG A 44 -1.84 -23.69 -11.06
N ALA A 45 -2.69 -23.05 -11.85
CA ALA A 45 -2.38 -22.68 -13.23
C ALA A 45 -1.13 -21.80 -13.31
N TYR A 46 -0.98 -20.84 -12.38
CA TYR A 46 0.22 -20.01 -12.33
C TYR A 46 1.48 -20.80 -11.97
N GLN A 47 1.39 -21.73 -11.02
CA GLN A 47 2.48 -22.61 -10.64
C GLN A 47 2.88 -23.55 -11.78
N GLU A 48 1.92 -24.12 -12.50
CA GLU A 48 2.17 -24.98 -13.67
C GLU A 48 2.87 -24.22 -14.80
N MET A 49 2.52 -22.95 -15.02
CA MET A 49 3.11 -22.14 -16.11
C MET A 49 4.47 -21.52 -15.77
N ASN A 50 4.70 -21.16 -14.51
CA ASN A 50 5.88 -20.37 -14.09
C ASN A 50 6.82 -21.15 -13.17
N GLU A 51 6.52 -22.42 -12.89
CA GLU A 51 7.24 -23.29 -11.95
C GLU A 51 7.47 -22.65 -10.56
N THR A 52 6.64 -21.66 -10.23
CA THR A 52 6.81 -20.79 -9.07
C THR A 52 5.54 -20.80 -8.25
N GLU A 53 5.69 -21.12 -6.97
CA GLU A 53 4.59 -21.03 -6.01
C GLU A 53 4.38 -19.57 -5.59
N ILE A 54 3.14 -19.10 -5.70
CA ILE A 54 2.73 -17.77 -5.23
C ILE A 54 1.69 -17.93 -4.12
N SER A 55 1.76 -17.07 -3.09
CA SER A 55 0.77 -17.07 -2.02
C SER A 55 -0.57 -16.55 -2.53
N LEU A 56 -1.66 -17.15 -2.02
CA LEU A 56 -3.03 -16.65 -2.20
C LEU A 56 -3.16 -15.19 -1.75
N ASP A 57 -2.49 -14.77 -0.69
CA ASP A 57 -2.52 -13.37 -0.22
C ASP A 57 -2.05 -12.41 -1.32
N PHE A 58 -1.00 -12.79 -2.05
CA PHE A 58 -0.45 -11.98 -3.13
C PHE A 58 -1.38 -11.95 -4.35
N ILE A 59 -2.00 -13.08 -4.69
CA ILE A 59 -3.01 -13.16 -5.77
C ILE A 59 -4.20 -12.24 -5.43
N ILE A 60 -4.71 -12.34 -4.21
CA ILE A 60 -5.86 -11.56 -3.74
C ILE A 60 -5.53 -10.07 -3.77
N GLU A 61 -4.37 -9.67 -3.24
CA GLU A 61 -3.91 -8.28 -3.31
C GLU A 61 -3.85 -7.79 -4.76
N HIS A 62 -3.26 -8.58 -5.65
CA HIS A 62 -3.18 -8.22 -7.06
C HIS A 62 -4.56 -8.04 -7.70
N VAL A 63 -5.47 -8.98 -7.50
CA VAL A 63 -6.83 -8.93 -8.05
C VAL A 63 -7.58 -7.69 -7.55
N LEU A 64 -7.49 -7.39 -6.25
CA LEU A 64 -8.12 -6.20 -5.66
C LEU A 64 -7.54 -4.91 -6.24
N VAL A 65 -6.21 -4.81 -6.35
CA VAL A 65 -5.54 -3.64 -6.95
C VAL A 65 -5.97 -3.45 -8.40
N GLN A 66 -6.05 -4.53 -9.19
CA GLN A 66 -6.49 -4.47 -10.58
C GLN A 66 -7.96 -4.07 -10.69
N HIS A 67 -8.82 -4.58 -9.81
CA HIS A 67 -10.23 -4.21 -9.76
C HIS A 67 -10.40 -2.72 -9.45
N MET A 68 -9.75 -2.22 -8.41
CA MET A 68 -9.77 -0.80 -8.04
C MET A 68 -9.22 0.11 -9.15
N LYS A 69 -8.17 -0.32 -9.88
CA LYS A 69 -7.63 0.42 -11.02
C LYS A 69 -8.62 0.52 -12.19
N ARG A 70 -9.42 -0.52 -12.41
CA ARG A 70 -10.40 -0.58 -13.52
C ARG A 70 -11.72 0.13 -13.20
N ASP A 71 -12.04 0.33 -11.93
CA ASP A 71 -13.24 1.04 -11.51
C ASP A 71 -13.16 2.54 -11.84
N LYS A 72 -13.73 2.92 -12.99
CA LYS A 72 -13.75 4.31 -13.48
C LYS A 72 -14.50 5.25 -12.54
N ALA A 73 -15.55 4.78 -11.88
CA ALA A 73 -16.32 5.61 -10.95
C ALA A 73 -15.47 5.92 -9.73
N PHE A 74 -14.82 4.90 -9.16
CA PHE A 74 -13.88 5.07 -8.07
C PHE A 74 -12.70 5.96 -8.45
N GLN A 75 -12.10 5.79 -9.64
CA GLN A 75 -11.01 6.66 -10.10
C GLN A 75 -11.47 8.11 -10.28
N THR A 76 -12.67 8.35 -10.83
CA THR A 76 -13.23 9.70 -10.99
C THR A 76 -13.49 10.36 -9.64
N TRP A 77 -14.07 9.62 -8.70
CA TRP A 77 -14.25 10.07 -7.32
C TRP A 77 -12.91 10.36 -6.64
N LYS A 78 -11.93 9.48 -6.79
CA LYS A 78 -10.59 9.64 -6.19
C LYS A 78 -9.91 10.92 -6.68
N VAL A 79 -9.98 11.23 -7.98
CA VAL A 79 -9.39 12.46 -8.53
C VAL A 79 -10.11 13.71 -8.01
N THR A 80 -11.44 13.68 -7.98
CA THR A 80 -12.24 14.84 -7.52
C THR A 80 -12.14 15.07 -6.01
N ASN A 81 -11.92 14.02 -5.22
CA ASN A 81 -11.84 14.11 -3.76
C ASN A 81 -10.40 14.26 -3.24
N ALA A 82 -9.37 13.82 -3.98
CA ALA A 82 -7.97 14.06 -3.62
C ALA A 82 -7.60 15.55 -3.55
N GLY A 83 -8.32 16.40 -4.28
CA GLY A 83 -8.20 17.86 -4.18
C GLY A 83 -8.78 18.46 -2.89
N LYS A 84 -9.63 17.71 -2.15
CA LYS A 84 -10.27 18.18 -0.90
C LYS A 84 -9.56 17.74 0.38
N ALA A 85 -8.67 16.75 0.30
CA ALA A 85 -7.98 16.20 1.46
C ALA A 85 -6.68 16.95 1.83
N GLY A 86 -6.41 18.09 1.17
CA GLY A 86 -5.21 18.91 1.35
C GLY A 86 -5.46 20.37 1.76
N GLU A 87 -6.70 20.73 2.11
CA GLU A 87 -7.04 22.01 2.77
C GLU A 87 -7.27 21.82 4.27
#